data_AF-A0A522IJ46-F1
#
_entry.id   AF-A0A522IJ46-F1
#
_cell.length_a   1.000
_cell.length_b   1.000
_cell.length_c   1.000
_cell.angle_alpha   90.00
_cell.angle_beta   90.00
_cell.angle_gamma   90.00
#
_symmetry.space_group_name_H-M   'P 1'
#
loop_
_entity.id
_entity.type
_entity.pdbx_description
1 polymer ?
#
loop_
_entity_poly.entity_id
_entity_poly.type
_entity_poly.pdbx_seq_one_letter_code
_entity_poly.pdbx_strand_id
1 'polypeptide(L)'
;MKLFTKGLLLIAIPSVIELALLAAVFNTQEAASVAARSAQSSKQILWQASSLVDPLLRESARVRTGIVLGDPSFIDRHAVWTEFADRIALLSRMVADNPAQLARVDHMRAAAYAWRAQAADVADALRAGRSIAWARTAGAAMPPEIETVRDELKEFIDEETRLDALRSASSSMTRVRQQAALIVAVVGSMLIWAVTAIVFARNVGVRLAALRDNAERLGNGVRLAPALSGNDEIAALDAV
;
A
#
# COMPACT_ATOMS: atom_id res chain seq x y z
N MET A 1 15.15 -47.20 -19.07
CA MET A 1 13.97 -46.33 -18.80
C MET A 1 13.50 -45.82 -20.14
N LYS A 2 12.18 -45.87 -20.41
CA LYS A 2 11.59 -45.43 -21.68
C LYS A 2 11.95 -43.97 -21.99
N LEU A 3 12.15 -43.62 -23.25
CA LEU A 3 12.54 -42.26 -23.69
C LEU A 3 11.44 -41.26 -23.33
N PHE A 4 10.19 -41.70 -23.39
CA PHE A 4 9.02 -40.95 -22.89
C PHE A 4 9.16 -40.56 -21.42
N THR A 5 9.67 -41.44 -20.56
CA THR A 5 9.90 -41.15 -19.13
C THR A 5 11.04 -40.14 -18.93
N LYS A 6 12.09 -40.19 -19.76
CA LYS A 6 13.17 -39.19 -19.76
C LYS A 6 12.66 -37.82 -20.24
N GLY A 7 11.81 -37.79 -21.27
CA GLY A 7 11.16 -36.57 -21.76
C GLY A 7 10.16 -35.98 -20.76
N LEU A 8 9.42 -36.83 -20.05
CA LEU A 8 8.47 -36.39 -19.01
C LEU A 8 9.19 -35.83 -17.77
N LEU A 9 10.29 -36.46 -17.33
CA LEU A 9 11.14 -35.94 -16.26
C LEU A 9 11.79 -34.59 -16.62
N LEU A 10 12.08 -34.38 -17.92
CA LEU A 10 12.63 -33.13 -18.45
C LEU A 10 11.71 -31.92 -18.23
N ILE A 11 10.39 -32.15 -18.25
CA ILE A 11 9.39 -31.09 -18.07
C ILE A 11 8.96 -31.01 -16.59
N ALA A 12 8.80 -32.17 -15.94
CA ALA A 12 8.28 -32.23 -14.58
C ALA A 12 9.22 -31.59 -13.53
N ILE A 13 10.54 -31.79 -13.63
CA ILE A 13 11.49 -31.24 -12.65
C ILE A 13 11.50 -29.70 -12.69
N PRO A 14 11.67 -29.03 -13.85
CA PRO A 14 11.57 -27.58 -13.94
C PRO A 14 10.22 -27.04 -13.47
N SER A 15 9.11 -27.68 -13.81
CA SER A 15 7.76 -27.22 -13.42
C SER A 15 7.53 -27.24 -11.92
N VAL A 16 8.08 -28.22 -11.19
CA VAL A 16 7.97 -28.25 -9.71
C VAL A 16 8.79 -27.13 -9.07
N ILE A 17 9.99 -26.85 -9.59
CA ILE A 17 10.82 -25.74 -9.12
C ILE A 17 10.14 -24.39 -9.42
N GLU A 18 9.55 -24.24 -10.61
CA GLU A 18 8.77 -23.06 -10.99
C GLU A 18 7.57 -22.85 -10.04
N LEU A 19 6.80 -23.90 -9.75
CA LEU A 19 5.68 -23.82 -8.80
C LEU A 19 6.11 -23.40 -7.40
N ALA A 20 7.25 -23.91 -6.91
CA ALA A 20 7.80 -23.51 -5.61
C ALA A 20 8.22 -22.03 -5.59
N LEU A 21 8.86 -21.55 -6.66
CA LEU A 21 9.21 -20.13 -6.81
C LEU A 21 7.97 -19.24 -6.91
N LEU A 22 6.96 -19.67 -7.66
CA LEU A 22 5.67 -18.97 -7.80
C LEU A 22 4.93 -18.88 -6.46
N ALA A 23 4.90 -19.96 -5.68
CA ALA A 23 4.30 -19.99 -4.36
C ALA A 23 5.03 -19.05 -3.38
N ALA A 24 6.36 -19.02 -3.41
CA ALA A 24 7.16 -18.09 -2.61
C ALA A 24 6.85 -16.62 -2.95
N VAL A 25 6.68 -16.30 -4.24
CA VAL A 25 6.30 -14.96 -4.70
C VAL A 25 4.88 -14.61 -4.26
N PHE A 26 3.91 -15.51 -4.41
CA PHE A 26 2.53 -15.25 -4.02
C PHE A 26 2.37 -14.98 -2.52
N ASN A 27 3.09 -15.71 -1.66
CA ASN A 27 3.09 -15.48 -0.21
C ASN A 27 3.62 -14.08 0.18
N THR A 28 4.40 -13.43 -0.70
CA THR A 28 4.91 -12.08 -0.45
C THR A 28 3.98 -10.95 -0.93
N GLN A 29 2.96 -11.24 -1.75
CA GLN A 29 2.02 -10.21 -2.23
C GLN A 29 1.03 -9.73 -1.15
N GLU A 30 0.71 -10.57 -0.17
CA GLU A 30 -0.16 -10.16 0.95
C GLU A 30 0.44 -8.98 1.73
N ALA A 31 1.75 -8.99 1.97
CA ALA A 31 2.47 -7.91 2.66
C ALA A 31 2.42 -6.58 1.89
N ALA A 32 2.45 -6.62 0.56
CA ALA A 32 2.34 -5.41 -0.27
C ALA A 32 0.94 -4.81 -0.22
N SER A 33 -0.10 -5.65 -0.13
CA SER A 33 -1.49 -5.20 -0.04
C SER A 33 -1.81 -4.51 1.29
N VAL A 34 -1.20 -4.98 2.39
CA VAL A 34 -1.36 -4.38 3.73
C VAL A 34 -0.70 -3.01 3.78
N ALA A 35 0.52 -2.88 3.24
CA ALA A 35 1.23 -1.60 3.19
C ALA A 35 0.53 -0.53 2.33
N ALA A 36 -0.15 -0.95 1.25
CA ALA A 36 -0.93 -0.03 0.42
C ALA A 36 -2.17 0.51 1.16
N ARG A 37 -2.88 -0.36 1.90
CA ARG A 37 -4.05 0.04 2.70
C ARG A 37 -3.68 0.98 3.83
N SER A 38 -2.55 0.73 4.52
CA SER A 38 -2.09 1.62 5.60
C SER A 38 -1.72 3.02 5.08
N ALA A 39 -1.00 3.11 3.96
CA ALA A 39 -0.63 4.39 3.36
C ALA A 39 -1.85 5.20 2.86
N GLN A 40 -2.87 4.50 2.34
CA GLN A 40 -4.14 5.15 1.98
C GLN A 40 -4.87 5.67 3.22
N SER A 41 -4.89 4.91 4.31
CA SER A 41 -5.48 5.32 5.58
C SER A 41 -4.78 6.56 6.16
N SER A 42 -3.44 6.59 6.21
CA SER A 42 -2.68 7.77 6.69
C SER A 42 -3.05 9.03 5.92
N LYS A 43 -3.14 8.94 4.58
CA LYS A 43 -3.51 10.08 3.73
C LYS A 43 -4.94 10.56 3.98
N GLN A 44 -5.87 9.63 4.18
CA GLN A 44 -7.25 9.99 4.52
C GLN A 44 -7.33 10.69 5.88
N ILE A 45 -6.57 10.23 6.88
CA ILE A 45 -6.49 10.87 8.20
C ILE A 45 -5.98 12.31 8.08
N LEU A 46 -4.85 12.51 7.38
CA LEU A 46 -4.26 13.84 7.17
C LEU A 46 -5.20 14.79 6.42
N TRP A 47 -5.90 14.30 5.39
CA TRP A 47 -6.87 15.10 4.63
C TRP A 47 -8.11 15.47 5.45
N GLN A 48 -8.63 14.54 6.24
CA GLN A 48 -9.74 14.83 7.15
C GLN A 48 -9.32 15.87 8.20
N ALA A 49 -8.13 15.70 8.79
CA ALA A 49 -7.59 16.60 9.81
C ALA A 49 -7.40 18.02 9.27
N SER A 50 -6.79 18.19 8.09
CA SER A 50 -6.59 19.53 7.49
C SER A 50 -7.89 20.24 7.15
N SER A 51 -8.96 19.49 6.83
CA SER A 51 -10.28 20.06 6.53
C SER A 51 -11.03 20.63 7.74
N LEU A 52 -10.56 20.39 8.97
CA LEU A 52 -11.25 20.81 10.21
C LEU A 52 -11.05 22.28 10.58
N VAL A 53 -9.93 22.90 10.19
CA VAL A 53 -9.59 24.27 10.60
C VAL A 53 -10.28 25.34 9.75
N ASP A 54 -10.43 25.10 8.46
CA ASP A 54 -11.04 26.09 7.54
C ASP A 54 -12.46 26.51 7.95
N PRO A 55 -13.38 25.59 8.33
CA PRO A 55 -14.70 25.96 8.81
C PRO A 55 -14.66 26.80 10.09
N LEU A 56 -13.76 26.47 11.03
CA LEU A 56 -13.62 27.18 12.31
C LEU A 56 -13.10 28.62 12.12
N LEU A 57 -12.11 28.80 11.25
CA LEU A 57 -11.59 30.14 10.92
C LEU A 57 -12.63 31.01 10.20
N ARG A 58 -13.43 30.42 9.32
CA ARG A 58 -14.53 31.13 8.65
C ARG A 58 -15.63 31.50 9.63
N GLU A 59 -15.92 30.63 10.58
CA GLU A 59 -16.87 30.90 11.66
C GLU A 59 -16.38 32.09 12.49
N SER A 60 -15.12 32.09 12.94
CA SER A 60 -14.61 33.14 13.83
C SER A 60 -14.58 34.51 13.16
N ALA A 61 -14.23 34.54 11.87
CA ALA A 61 -14.32 35.74 11.06
C ALA A 61 -15.77 36.27 11.00
N ARG A 62 -16.77 35.39 10.90
CA ARG A 62 -18.18 35.78 10.90
C ARG A 62 -18.65 36.27 12.26
N VAL A 63 -18.24 35.62 13.34
CA VAL A 63 -18.55 36.08 14.70
C VAL A 63 -18.03 37.48 14.92
N ARG A 64 -16.79 37.74 14.50
CA ARG A 64 -16.20 39.07 14.53
C ARG A 64 -16.99 40.07 13.69
N THR A 65 -17.41 39.70 12.48
CA THR A 65 -18.29 40.55 11.65
C THR A 65 -19.62 40.85 12.34
N GLY A 66 -20.26 39.86 12.96
CA GLY A 66 -21.50 40.02 13.72
C GLY A 66 -21.33 40.96 14.92
N ILE A 67 -20.22 40.86 15.65
CA ILE A 67 -19.86 41.76 16.76
C ILE A 67 -19.68 43.21 16.28
N VAL A 68 -19.02 43.41 15.13
CA VAL A 68 -18.75 44.74 14.56
C VAL A 68 -20.02 45.39 14.01
N LEU A 69 -20.84 44.63 13.30
CA LEU A 69 -22.09 45.12 12.70
C LEU A 69 -23.27 45.13 13.70
N GLY A 70 -23.13 44.48 14.85
CA GLY A 70 -24.21 44.31 15.82
C GLY A 70 -25.32 43.38 15.32
N ASP A 71 -25.05 42.52 14.33
CA ASP A 71 -26.04 41.65 13.70
C ASP A 71 -25.81 40.17 14.07
N PRO A 72 -26.70 39.54 14.85
CA PRO A 72 -26.59 38.13 15.25
C PRO A 72 -26.78 37.14 14.08
N SER A 73 -27.31 37.57 12.92
CA SER A 73 -27.51 36.70 11.75
C SER A 73 -26.19 36.12 11.18
N PHE A 74 -25.07 36.77 11.48
CA PHE A 74 -23.74 36.31 11.05
C PHE A 74 -23.20 35.14 11.87
N ILE A 75 -23.69 34.94 13.10
CA ILE A 75 -23.14 33.97 14.06
C ILE A 75 -23.84 32.61 13.94
N ASP A 76 -25.16 32.59 13.77
CA ASP A 76 -25.94 31.37 13.97
C ASP A 76 -26.17 30.59 12.66
N ARG A 77 -25.27 29.64 12.36
CA ARG A 77 -25.50 28.62 11.34
C ARG A 77 -25.23 27.22 11.87
N HIS A 78 -26.30 26.55 12.27
CA HIS A 78 -26.30 25.17 12.76
C HIS A 78 -25.59 24.18 11.81
N ALA A 79 -25.76 24.34 10.49
CA ALA A 79 -25.23 23.42 9.48
C ALA A 79 -23.70 23.25 9.51
N VAL A 80 -22.94 24.33 9.81
CA VAL A 80 -21.47 24.28 9.86
C VAL A 80 -21.00 23.42 11.05
N TRP A 81 -21.73 23.51 12.17
CA TRP A 81 -21.41 22.77 13.38
C TRP A 81 -21.76 21.29 13.29
N THR A 82 -22.84 20.93 12.57
CA THR A 82 -23.16 19.53 12.27
C THR A 82 -22.05 18.88 11.44
N GLU A 83 -21.60 19.56 10.39
CA GLU A 83 -20.51 19.06 9.54
C GLU A 83 -19.19 18.91 10.32
N PHE A 84 -18.85 19.89 11.16
CA PHE A 84 -17.66 19.79 12.03
C PHE A 84 -17.77 18.60 13.00
N ALA A 85 -18.94 18.42 13.64
CA ALA A 85 -19.17 17.33 14.58
C ALA A 85 -19.02 15.95 13.92
N ASP A 86 -19.53 15.79 12.70
CA ASP A 86 -19.40 14.54 11.95
C ASP A 86 -17.93 14.26 11.57
N ARG A 87 -17.21 15.29 11.12
CA ARG A 87 -15.78 15.18 10.74
C ARG A 87 -14.88 14.85 11.93
N ILE A 88 -15.05 15.52 13.06
CA ILE A 88 -14.24 15.24 14.27
C ILE A 88 -14.58 13.87 14.89
N ALA A 89 -15.82 13.40 14.77
CA ALA A 89 -16.21 12.06 15.18
C ALA A 89 -15.63 10.98 14.25
N LEU A 90 -15.61 11.24 12.94
CA LEU A 90 -14.93 10.37 11.97
C LEU A 90 -13.43 10.30 12.28
N LEU A 91 -12.77 11.44 12.49
CA LEU A 91 -11.34 11.48 12.82
C LEU A 91 -11.03 10.65 14.07
N SER A 92 -11.84 10.80 15.13
CA SER A 92 -11.71 10.01 16.36
C SER A 92 -11.81 8.50 16.14
N ARG A 93 -12.73 8.05 15.27
CA ARG A 93 -12.81 6.62 14.88
C ARG A 93 -11.59 6.16 14.10
N MET A 94 -11.03 7.01 13.23
CA MET A 94 -9.86 6.66 12.41
C MET A 94 -8.58 6.53 13.23
N VAL A 95 -8.50 7.21 14.38
CA VAL A 95 -7.33 7.15 15.30
C VAL A 95 -7.61 6.38 16.58
N ALA A 96 -8.67 5.56 16.62
CA ALA A 96 -9.07 4.82 17.82
C ALA A 96 -7.95 3.91 18.38
N ASP A 97 -7.09 3.39 17.49
CA ASP A 97 -5.97 2.52 17.85
C ASP A 97 -4.74 3.29 18.39
N ASN A 98 -4.77 4.63 18.37
CA ASN A 98 -3.70 5.49 18.87
C ASN A 98 -4.22 6.38 20.01
N PRO A 99 -4.03 6.00 21.29
CA PRO A 99 -4.59 6.73 22.42
C PRO A 99 -4.06 8.16 22.56
N ALA A 100 -2.82 8.42 22.15
CA ALA A 100 -2.25 9.77 22.17
C ALA A 100 -2.94 10.68 21.15
N GLN A 101 -3.17 10.19 19.93
CA GLN A 101 -3.89 10.94 18.89
C GLN A 101 -5.37 11.10 19.21
N LEU A 102 -5.99 10.08 19.83
CA LEU A 102 -7.37 10.17 20.30
C LEU A 102 -7.55 11.28 21.34
N ALA A 103 -6.62 11.37 22.31
CA ALA A 103 -6.64 12.45 23.30
C ALA A 103 -6.55 13.84 22.65
N ARG A 104 -5.69 14.01 21.63
CA ARG A 104 -5.62 15.29 20.87
C ARG A 104 -6.92 15.61 20.15
N VAL A 105 -7.56 14.62 19.52
CA VAL A 105 -8.86 14.80 18.87
C VAL A 105 -9.94 15.19 19.87
N ASP A 106 -9.91 14.63 21.08
CA ASP A 106 -10.83 14.99 22.16
C ASP A 106 -10.58 16.41 22.69
N HIS A 107 -9.31 16.82 22.82
CA HIS A 107 -8.94 18.19 23.17
C HIS A 107 -9.38 19.21 22.11
N MET A 108 -9.13 18.93 20.83
CA MET A 108 -9.62 19.74 19.71
C MET A 108 -11.14 19.86 19.73
N ARG A 109 -11.83 18.74 20.00
CA ARG A 109 -13.28 18.72 20.13
C ARG A 109 -13.72 19.65 21.26
N ALA A 110 -13.18 19.48 22.47
CA ALA A 110 -13.54 20.28 23.63
C ALA A 110 -13.33 21.78 23.40
N ALA A 111 -12.19 22.18 22.84
CA ALA A 111 -11.89 23.57 22.51
C ALA A 111 -12.88 24.14 21.48
N ALA A 112 -13.19 23.40 20.41
CA ALA A 112 -14.15 23.84 19.41
C ALA A 112 -15.58 24.01 19.98
N TYR A 113 -16.01 23.14 20.88
CA TYR A 113 -17.31 23.28 21.56
C TYR A 113 -17.34 24.43 22.56
N ALA A 114 -16.23 24.70 23.25
CA ALA A 114 -16.11 25.87 24.12
C ALA A 114 -16.24 27.17 23.31
N TRP A 115 -15.58 27.26 22.16
CA TRP A 115 -15.74 28.38 21.23
C TRP A 115 -17.18 28.54 20.75
N ARG A 116 -17.83 27.43 20.35
CA ARG A 116 -19.25 27.43 19.93
C ARG A 116 -20.17 28.01 21.00
N ALA A 117 -19.96 27.64 22.26
CA ALA A 117 -20.75 28.14 23.38
C ALA A 117 -20.57 29.66 23.54
N GLN A 118 -19.33 30.16 23.48
CA GLN A 118 -19.04 31.59 23.53
C GLN A 118 -19.69 32.36 22.37
N ALA A 119 -19.60 31.83 21.15
CA ALA A 119 -20.24 32.44 19.99
C ALA A 119 -21.77 32.52 20.16
N ALA A 120 -22.40 31.47 20.69
CA ALA A 120 -23.83 31.47 21.00
C ALA A 120 -24.20 32.53 22.06
N ASP A 121 -23.40 32.67 23.13
CA ASP A 121 -23.60 33.70 24.16
C ASP A 121 -23.53 35.12 23.59
N VAL A 122 -22.59 35.36 22.65
CA VAL A 122 -22.50 36.63 21.92
C VAL A 122 -23.76 36.87 21.08
N ALA A 123 -24.22 35.87 20.33
CA ALA A 123 -25.42 35.98 19.51
C ALA A 123 -26.65 36.28 20.37
N ASP A 124 -26.80 35.62 21.52
CA ASP A 124 -27.91 35.86 22.44
C ASP A 124 -27.83 37.24 23.11
N ALA A 125 -26.63 37.72 23.44
CA ALA A 125 -26.44 39.08 23.94
C ALA A 125 -26.82 40.13 22.89
N LEU A 126 -26.45 39.92 21.62
CA LEU A 126 -26.83 40.79 20.50
C LEU A 126 -28.35 40.80 20.28
N ARG A 127 -29.00 39.63 20.26
CA ARG A 127 -30.47 39.51 20.11
C ARG A 127 -31.22 40.21 21.24
N ALA A 128 -30.71 40.10 22.46
CA ALA A 128 -31.32 40.73 23.64
C ALA A 128 -30.95 42.22 23.80
N GLY A 129 -30.16 42.80 22.89
CA GLY A 129 -29.69 44.19 22.99
C GLY A 129 -28.79 44.45 24.21
N ARG A 130 -28.18 43.41 24.80
CA ARG A 130 -27.28 43.53 25.95
C ARG A 130 -25.91 44.07 25.52
N SER A 131 -25.20 44.66 26.48
CA SER A 131 -23.82 45.10 26.23
C SER A 131 -22.90 43.92 25.87
N ILE A 132 -22.22 44.06 24.73
CA ILE A 132 -21.21 43.12 24.22
C ILE A 132 -19.79 43.68 24.35
N ALA A 133 -19.54 44.61 25.28
CA ALA A 133 -18.24 45.26 25.44
C ALA A 133 -17.10 44.24 25.64
N TRP A 134 -17.35 43.18 26.42
CA TRP A 134 -16.41 42.07 26.65
C TRP A 134 -16.08 41.30 25.36
N ALA A 135 -17.07 41.06 24.50
CA ALA A 135 -16.90 40.35 23.24
C ALA A 135 -16.19 41.23 22.20
N ARG A 136 -16.39 42.55 22.27
CA ARG A 136 -15.73 43.52 21.39
C ARG A 136 -14.24 43.64 21.68
N THR A 137 -13.83 43.56 22.94
CA THR A 137 -12.42 43.50 23.34
C THR A 137 -11.81 42.15 23.02
N ALA A 138 -12.53 41.05 23.24
CA ALA A 138 -12.06 39.69 22.92
C ALA A 138 -11.94 39.45 21.40
N GLY A 139 -12.89 39.94 20.60
CA GLY A 139 -12.95 39.75 19.14
C GLY A 139 -11.91 40.54 18.32
N ALA A 140 -11.00 41.26 18.97
CA ALA A 140 -9.87 41.92 18.32
C ALA A 140 -8.72 40.93 18.02
N ALA A 141 -8.60 39.86 18.80
CA ALA A 141 -7.59 38.81 18.62
C ALA A 141 -8.23 37.49 18.16
N MET A 142 -7.39 36.52 17.78
CA MET A 142 -7.85 35.15 17.54
C MET A 142 -8.33 34.55 18.86
N PRO A 143 -9.49 33.87 18.90
CA PRO A 143 -9.93 33.18 20.10
C PRO A 143 -8.91 32.10 20.54
N PRO A 144 -8.57 32.03 21.84
CA PRO A 144 -7.59 31.07 22.36
C PRO A 144 -8.03 29.61 22.14
N GLU A 145 -9.33 29.36 22.09
CA GLU A 145 -9.90 28.04 21.78
C GLU A 145 -9.56 27.61 20.34
N ILE A 146 -9.65 28.54 19.38
CA ILE A 146 -9.31 28.26 17.98
C ILE A 146 -7.79 28.09 17.82
N GLU A 147 -7.00 28.87 18.57
CA GLU A 147 -5.55 28.69 18.63
C GLU A 147 -5.19 27.30 19.17
N THR A 148 -5.83 26.87 20.26
CA THR A 148 -5.68 25.51 20.82
C THR A 148 -6.00 24.44 19.78
N VAL A 149 -7.10 24.58 19.03
CA VAL A 149 -7.45 23.62 17.96
C VAL A 149 -6.38 23.58 16.88
N ARG A 150 -5.84 24.74 16.48
CA ARG A 150 -4.80 24.82 15.44
C ARG A 150 -3.50 24.18 15.91
N ASP A 151 -3.10 24.42 17.15
CA ASP A 151 -1.87 23.87 17.70
C ASP A 151 -1.95 22.36 17.87
N GLU A 152 -3.06 21.85 18.43
CA GLU A 152 -3.31 20.41 18.53
C GLU A 152 -3.39 19.75 17.16
N LEU A 153 -4.03 20.39 16.18
CA LEU A 153 -4.07 19.87 14.81
C LEU A 153 -2.68 19.82 14.19
N LYS A 154 -1.85 20.85 14.40
CA LYS A 154 -0.48 20.89 13.90
C LYS A 154 0.33 19.75 14.50
N GLU A 155 0.28 19.57 15.82
CA GLU A 155 0.97 18.46 16.49
C GLU A 155 0.44 17.09 16.05
N PHE A 156 -0.86 16.96 15.85
CA PHE A 156 -1.49 15.76 15.29
C PHE A 156 -0.92 15.42 13.91
N ILE A 157 -0.86 16.41 13.01
CA ILE A 157 -0.35 16.26 11.63
C ILE A 157 1.14 15.94 11.64
N ASP A 158 1.93 16.64 12.46
CA ASP A 158 3.38 16.42 12.58
C ASP A 158 3.66 14.97 13.02
N GLU A 159 2.93 14.48 14.01
CA GLU A 159 3.08 13.12 14.53
C GLU A 159 2.60 12.05 13.53
N GLU A 160 1.45 12.25 12.86
CA GLU A 160 0.99 11.27 11.87
C GLU A 160 1.92 11.24 10.64
N THR A 161 2.47 12.38 10.24
CA THR A 161 3.49 12.45 9.18
C THR A 161 4.77 11.71 9.57
N ARG A 162 5.20 11.85 10.84
CA ARG A 162 6.35 11.12 11.38
C ARG A 162 6.10 9.60 11.40
N LEU A 163 4.92 9.17 11.83
CA LEU A 163 4.53 7.76 11.83
C LEU A 163 4.44 7.19 10.40
N ASP A 164 3.89 7.96 9.46
CA ASP A 164 3.81 7.55 8.05
C ASP A 164 5.20 7.43 7.41
N ALA A 165 6.13 8.33 7.74
CA ALA A 165 7.52 8.26 7.28
C ALA A 165 8.24 6.99 7.80
N LEU A 166 8.05 6.66 9.09
CA LEU A 166 8.60 5.43 9.69
C LEU A 166 8.03 4.17 9.04
N ARG A 167 6.70 4.12 8.81
CA ARG A 167 6.02 2.99 8.15
C ARG A 167 6.43 2.87 6.67
N SER A 168 6.64 3.98 5.98
CA SER A 168 7.07 3.99 4.58
C SER A 168 8.51 3.51 4.43
N ALA A 169 9.40 3.85 5.37
CA ALA A 169 10.78 3.37 5.39
C ALA A 169 10.86 1.84 5.58
N SER A 170 10.02 1.26 6.45
CA SER A 170 9.97 -0.21 6.61
C SER A 170 9.36 -0.93 5.40
N SER A 171 8.40 -0.29 4.72
CA SER A 171 7.73 -0.85 3.53
C SER A 171 8.61 -0.86 2.28
N SER A 172 9.42 0.19 2.05
CA SER A 172 10.27 0.30 0.86
C SER A 172 11.36 -0.78 0.79
N MET A 173 11.97 -1.13 1.93
CA MET A 173 12.92 -2.24 2.05
C MET A 173 12.30 -3.59 1.69
N THR A 174 10.99 -3.75 1.92
CA THR A 174 10.25 -4.96 1.57
C THR A 174 9.99 -5.03 0.05
N ARG A 175 9.66 -3.89 -0.58
CA ARG A 175 9.43 -3.78 -2.03
C ARG A 175 10.66 -4.11 -2.87
N VAL A 176 11.85 -3.63 -2.47
CA VAL A 176 13.10 -3.89 -3.22
C VAL A 176 13.47 -5.37 -3.16
N ARG A 177 13.30 -6.02 -2.00
CA ARG A 177 13.50 -7.47 -1.86
C ARG A 177 12.52 -8.28 -2.70
N GLN A 178 11.26 -7.84 -2.80
CA GLN A 178 10.25 -8.49 -3.65
C GLN A 178 10.58 -8.41 -5.14
N GLN A 179 10.98 -7.24 -5.65
CA GLN A 179 11.41 -7.09 -7.05
C GLN A 179 12.66 -7.92 -7.34
N ALA A 180 13.65 -7.92 -6.45
CA ALA A 180 14.85 -8.74 -6.61
C ALA A 180 14.52 -10.24 -6.62
N ALA A 181 13.63 -10.71 -5.73
CA ALA A 181 13.19 -12.11 -5.70
C ALA A 181 12.46 -12.52 -7.00
N LEU A 182 11.62 -11.65 -7.56
CA LEU A 182 10.95 -11.88 -8.85
C LEU A 182 11.96 -11.97 -10.00
N ILE A 183 12.91 -11.04 -10.06
CA ILE A 183 13.96 -11.06 -11.10
C ILE A 183 14.81 -12.33 -10.98
N VAL A 184 15.21 -12.71 -9.77
CA VAL A 184 15.96 -13.96 -9.52
C VAL A 184 15.14 -15.19 -9.90
N ALA A 185 13.84 -15.22 -9.58
CA ALA A 185 12.96 -16.33 -9.94
C ALA A 185 12.82 -16.48 -11.46
N VAL A 186 12.60 -15.38 -12.20
CA VAL A 186 12.46 -15.38 -13.67
C VAL A 186 13.77 -15.73 -14.36
N VAL A 187 14.88 -15.14 -13.93
CA VAL A 187 16.21 -15.44 -14.49
C VAL A 187 16.60 -16.89 -14.17
N GLY A 188 16.33 -17.34 -12.94
CA GLY A 188 16.57 -18.71 -12.50
C GLY A 188 15.77 -19.73 -13.31
N SER A 189 14.48 -19.49 -13.56
CA SER A 189 13.66 -20.41 -14.37
C SER A 189 14.11 -20.46 -15.83
N MET A 190 14.45 -19.32 -16.43
CA MET A 190 15.02 -19.28 -17.79
C MET A 190 16.33 -20.07 -17.89
N LEU A 191 17.22 -19.96 -16.90
CA LEU A 191 18.48 -20.71 -16.88
C LEU A 191 18.25 -22.20 -16.74
N ILE A 192 17.31 -22.62 -15.88
CA ILE A 192 16.95 -24.05 -15.73
C ILE A 192 16.44 -24.61 -17.05
N TRP A 193 15.56 -23.89 -17.76
CA TRP A 193 15.09 -24.29 -19.09
C TRP A 193 16.22 -24.38 -20.10
N ALA A 194 17.12 -23.40 -20.14
CA ALA A 194 18.25 -23.39 -21.06
C ALA A 194 19.21 -24.58 -20.81
N VAL A 195 19.59 -24.82 -19.55
CA VAL A 195 20.46 -25.95 -19.18
C VAL A 195 19.79 -27.27 -19.52
N THR A 196 18.52 -27.42 -19.17
CA THR A 196 17.74 -28.65 -19.43
C THR A 196 17.62 -28.93 -20.93
N ALA A 197 17.36 -27.91 -21.75
CA ALA A 197 17.30 -28.03 -23.20
C ALA A 197 18.65 -28.39 -23.82
N ILE A 198 19.76 -27.77 -23.36
CA ILE A 198 21.12 -28.06 -23.87
C ILE A 198 21.53 -29.49 -23.54
N VAL A 199 21.29 -29.95 -22.30
CA VAL A 199 21.62 -31.31 -21.88
C VAL A 199 20.85 -32.32 -22.71
N PHE A 200 19.54 -32.09 -22.93
CA PHE A 200 18.72 -32.97 -23.76
C PHE A 200 19.17 -32.97 -25.23
N ALA A 201 19.40 -31.80 -25.83
CA ALA A 201 19.82 -31.65 -27.22
C ALA A 201 21.17 -32.34 -27.47
N ARG A 202 22.13 -32.22 -26.54
CA ARG A 202 23.41 -32.96 -26.62
C ARG A 202 23.20 -34.46 -26.51
N ASN A 203 22.43 -34.91 -25.52
CA ASN A 203 22.30 -36.34 -25.23
C ASN A 203 21.52 -37.09 -26.32
N VAL A 204 20.51 -36.45 -26.90
CA VAL A 204 19.73 -37.00 -28.03
C VAL A 204 20.47 -36.82 -29.35
N GLY A 205 21.05 -35.64 -29.59
CA GLY A 205 21.74 -35.31 -30.84
C GLY A 205 22.96 -36.20 -31.11
N VAL A 206 23.77 -36.50 -30.09
CA VAL A 206 24.91 -37.42 -30.23
C VAL A 206 24.44 -38.82 -30.61
N ARG A 207 23.36 -39.30 -30.01
CA ARG A 207 22.85 -40.65 -30.24
C ARG A 207 22.13 -40.77 -31.58
N LEU A 208 21.40 -39.74 -32.02
CA LEU A 208 20.83 -39.68 -33.36
C LEU A 208 21.90 -39.57 -34.45
N ALA A 209 22.96 -38.80 -34.22
CA ALA A 209 24.08 -38.71 -35.16
C ALA A 209 24.78 -40.06 -35.33
N ALA A 210 25.01 -40.79 -34.24
CA ALA A 210 25.57 -42.14 -34.29
C ALA A 210 24.66 -43.13 -35.06
N LEU A 211 23.34 -43.04 -34.88
CA LEU A 211 22.38 -43.88 -35.58
C LEU A 211 22.30 -43.56 -37.08
N ARG A 212 22.40 -42.27 -37.44
CA ARG A 212 22.52 -41.81 -38.84
C ARG A 212 23.81 -42.33 -39.49
N ASP A 213 24.95 -42.21 -38.82
CA ASP A 213 26.24 -42.72 -39.32
C ASP A 213 26.20 -44.23 -39.53
N ASN A 214 25.57 -44.98 -38.62
CA ASN A 214 25.37 -46.43 -38.77
C ASN A 214 24.46 -46.76 -39.96
N ALA A 215 23.36 -46.02 -40.17
CA ALA A 215 22.49 -46.20 -41.34
C ALA A 215 23.22 -45.92 -42.66
N GLU A 216 24.07 -44.90 -42.70
CA GLU A 216 24.88 -44.55 -43.87
C GLU A 216 25.95 -45.63 -44.16
N ARG A 217 26.59 -46.16 -43.11
CA ARG A 217 27.52 -47.30 -43.22
C ARG A 217 26.84 -48.58 -43.71
N LEU A 218 25.62 -48.85 -43.25
CA LEU A 218 24.83 -50.00 -43.70
C LEU A 218 24.51 -49.89 -45.20
N GLY A 219 24.08 -48.71 -45.66
CA GLY A 219 23.80 -48.44 -47.07
C GLY A 219 25.03 -48.57 -47.98
N ASN A 220 26.21 -48.27 -47.44
CA ASN A 220 27.49 -48.36 -48.15
C ASN A 220 28.22 -49.71 -47.98
N GLY A 221 27.63 -50.68 -47.27
CA GLY A 221 28.21 -52.01 -47.05
C GLY A 221 29.46 -52.02 -46.15
N VAL A 222 29.66 -50.99 -45.34
CA VAL A 222 30.81 -50.84 -44.43
C VAL A 222 30.47 -51.42 -43.05
N ARG A 223 31.46 -52.01 -42.36
CA ARG A 223 31.26 -52.59 -41.01
C ARG A 223 30.70 -51.53 -40.04
N LEU A 224 29.60 -51.88 -39.36
CA LEU A 224 28.90 -51.01 -38.41
C LEU A 224 29.78 -50.63 -37.20
N ALA A 225 29.49 -49.48 -36.59
CA ALA A 225 30.11 -49.08 -35.33
C ALA A 225 29.52 -49.89 -34.15
N PRO A 226 30.16 -49.90 -32.96
CA PRO A 226 29.62 -50.58 -31.78
C PRO A 226 28.21 -50.08 -31.42
N ALA A 227 27.33 -50.99 -31.03
CA ALA A 227 25.94 -50.67 -30.70
C ALA A 227 25.83 -49.63 -29.58
N LEU A 228 24.87 -48.73 -29.72
CA LEU A 228 24.58 -47.70 -28.73
C LEU A 228 24.20 -48.33 -27.38
N SER A 229 24.89 -47.92 -26.32
CA SER A 229 24.56 -48.37 -24.96
C SER A 229 23.27 -47.70 -24.45
N GLY A 230 22.41 -48.48 -23.78
CA GLY A 230 21.21 -47.98 -23.10
C GLY A 230 19.99 -48.91 -23.19
N ASN A 231 19.01 -48.69 -22.32
CA ASN A 231 17.71 -49.40 -22.30
C ASN A 231 16.56 -48.47 -22.70
N ASP A 232 16.73 -47.71 -23.77
CA ASP A 232 15.71 -46.81 -24.32
C ASP A 232 15.46 -47.07 -25.82
N GLU A 233 14.39 -46.47 -26.36
CA GLU A 233 13.90 -46.79 -27.71
C GLU A 233 14.95 -46.57 -28.81
N ILE A 234 15.90 -45.65 -28.63
CA ILE A 234 17.00 -45.40 -29.59
C ILE A 234 17.99 -46.58 -29.61
N ALA A 235 18.37 -47.11 -28.44
CA ALA A 235 19.25 -48.28 -28.37
C ALA A 235 18.54 -49.57 -28.83
N ALA A 236 17.22 -49.67 -28.61
CA ALA A 236 16.41 -50.76 -29.13
C ALA A 236 16.32 -50.74 -30.67
N LEU A 237 16.32 -49.55 -31.28
CA LEU A 237 16.28 -49.38 -32.73
C LEU A 237 17.61 -49.69 -33.41
N ASP A 238 18.75 -49.38 -32.77
CA ASP A 238 20.11 -49.69 -33.27
C ASP A 238 20.47 -51.19 -33.13
N ALA A 239 19.69 -51.95 -32.35
CA ALA A 239 19.88 -53.39 -32.14
C ALA A 239 19.18 -54.28 -33.18
N VAL A 240 18.40 -53.69 -34.10
CA VAL A 240 17.65 -54.36 -35.18
C VAL A 240 18.36 -54.16 -36.49
#